data_AF-A0A958T9F6-F1
#
_entry.id   AF-A0A958T9F6-F1
#
_cell.length_a   1.000
_cell.length_b   1.000
_cell.length_c   1.000
_cell.angle_alpha   90.00
_cell.angle_beta   90.00
_cell.angle_gamma   90.00
#
_symmetry.space_group_name_H-M   'P 1'
#
loop_
_entity.id
_entity.type
_entity.pdbx_description
1 polymer ?
#
loop_
_entity_poly.entity_id
_entity_poly.type
_entity_poly.pdbx_seq_one_letter_code
_entity_poly.pdbx_strand_id
1 'polypeptide(L)'
;VSIEAGAGVFWQYKLIRTSAPSSPLTGTWMMAPEGGSLGVGPAPGDIGWWNCDAACVTGRACYYDDEYVFGADGSFSNVLGSDTWIEGWQGGSDACGAPVAPYDGTAVATYTYDAGAGTVTINGTGAYIGLPKANNQGELPNVAVPSSITYNVTFIDSNTISVMIEAGAGVFWQYKLIKI
;
A
#
# COMPACT_ATOMS: atom_id res chain seq x y z
N VAL A 1 24.45 17.85 13.43
CA VAL A 1 25.48 16.90 13.90
C VAL A 1 26.54 17.68 14.66
N SER A 2 27.00 17.19 15.81
CA SER A 2 28.11 17.80 16.57
C SER A 2 29.21 16.79 16.80
N ILE A 3 30.46 17.22 16.67
CA ILE A 3 31.64 16.41 17.03
C ILE A 3 32.53 17.21 17.99
N GLU A 4 33.17 16.52 18.93
CA GLU A 4 34.23 17.07 19.77
C GLU A 4 35.59 16.70 19.16
N ALA A 5 36.28 17.69 18.60
CA ALA A 5 37.58 17.52 17.95
C ALA A 5 38.70 17.92 18.93
N GLY A 6 38.74 17.23 20.07
CA GLY A 6 39.62 17.54 21.20
C GLY A 6 38.90 18.25 22.36
N ALA A 7 39.49 18.17 23.55
CA ALA A 7 38.85 18.59 24.79
C ALA A 7 38.34 20.05 24.72
N GLY A 8 37.02 20.21 24.81
CA GLY A 8 36.36 21.52 24.79
C GLY A 8 36.23 22.18 23.42
N VAL A 9 36.58 21.49 22.32
CA VAL A 9 36.48 22.01 20.95
C VAL A 9 35.34 21.32 20.22
N PHE A 10 34.22 22.03 20.07
CA PHE A 10 33.02 21.51 19.43
C PHE A 10 32.82 22.11 18.04
N TRP A 11 32.66 21.25 17.05
CA TRP A 11 32.20 21.63 15.71
C TRP A 11 30.71 21.33 15.58
N GLN A 12 29.96 22.30 15.08
CA GLN A 12 28.54 22.17 14.79
C GLN A 12 28.29 22.17 13.29
N TYR A 13 27.73 21.08 12.80
CA TYR A 13 27.30 20.96 11.41
C TYR A 13 25.78 21.06 11.32
N LYS A 14 25.33 22.09 10.61
CA LYS A 14 23.96 22.20 10.11
C LYS A 14 23.89 21.49 8.77
N LEU A 15 23.32 20.29 8.77
CA LEU A 15 23.02 19.57 7.54
C LEU A 15 21.70 20.12 6.99
N ILE A 16 21.73 20.55 5.73
CA ILE A 16 20.53 20.89 4.99
C ILE A 16 20.31 19.74 4.01
N ARG A 17 19.17 19.06 4.14
CA ARG A 17 18.77 18.00 3.21
C ARG A 17 18.54 18.64 1.83
N THR A 18 19.33 18.28 0.84
CA THR A 18 19.19 18.80 -0.54
C THR A 18 17.94 18.28 -1.22
N SER A 19 17.52 17.05 -0.90
CA SER A 19 16.23 16.43 -1.25
C SER A 19 16.05 15.13 -0.45
N ALA A 20 14.83 14.59 -0.37
CA ALA A 20 14.68 13.20 0.01
C ALA A 20 15.34 12.29 -1.05
N PRO A 21 15.98 11.17 -0.68
CA PRO A 21 16.28 10.15 -1.67
C PRO A 21 14.94 9.77 -2.32
N SER A 22 14.85 9.88 -3.64
CA SER A 22 13.64 9.55 -4.38
C SER A 22 13.39 8.05 -4.23
N SER A 23 12.24 7.69 -3.66
CA SER A 23 11.84 6.29 -3.61
C SER A 23 11.61 5.77 -5.02
N PRO A 24 12.02 4.53 -5.37
CA PRO A 24 11.62 3.93 -6.64
C PRO A 24 10.09 3.76 -6.75
N LEU A 25 9.37 3.79 -5.62
CA LEU A 25 7.90 3.79 -5.59
C LEU A 25 7.29 5.15 -5.95
N THR A 26 8.04 6.25 -5.92
CA THR A 26 7.49 7.58 -6.20
C THR A 26 6.76 7.61 -7.54
N GLY A 27 5.50 8.05 -7.53
CA GLY A 27 4.59 8.06 -8.67
C GLY A 27 3.21 7.51 -8.31
N THR A 28 2.36 7.39 -9.32
CA THR A 28 0.99 6.86 -9.19
C THR A 28 0.94 5.42 -9.68
N TRP A 29 0.24 4.58 -8.93
CA TRP A 29 0.09 3.16 -9.23
C TRP A 29 -1.37 2.78 -9.18
N MET A 30 -1.75 1.77 -9.95
CA MET A 30 -3.08 1.15 -9.93
C MET A 30 -2.91 -0.37 -9.92
N MET A 31 -3.96 -1.11 -9.59
CA MET A 31 -3.96 -2.55 -9.78
C MET A 31 -3.78 -2.91 -11.25
N ALA A 32 -2.95 -3.92 -11.56
CA ALA A 32 -2.79 -4.39 -12.93
C ALA A 32 -4.15 -4.94 -13.42
N PRO A 33 -4.75 -4.41 -14.50
CA PRO A 33 -6.10 -4.78 -14.94
C PRO A 33 -6.10 -6.10 -15.74
N GLU A 34 -5.56 -7.15 -15.13
CA GLU A 34 -5.46 -8.49 -15.67
C GLU A 34 -5.79 -9.54 -14.61
N GLY A 35 -6.27 -10.71 -15.04
CA GLY A 35 -6.60 -11.80 -14.13
C GLY A 35 -5.37 -12.28 -13.34
N GLY A 36 -5.57 -12.58 -12.06
CA GLY A 36 -4.52 -13.02 -11.14
C GLY A 36 -3.69 -11.89 -10.52
N SER A 37 -3.99 -10.62 -10.82
CA SER A 37 -3.32 -9.48 -10.18
C SER A 37 -3.72 -9.27 -8.72
N LEU A 38 -4.86 -9.83 -8.30
CA LEU A 38 -5.35 -9.83 -6.94
C LEU A 38 -5.67 -11.27 -6.52
N GLY A 39 -5.17 -11.69 -5.35
CA GLY A 39 -5.51 -12.99 -4.80
C GLY A 39 -4.99 -13.23 -3.38
N VAL A 40 -5.33 -14.39 -2.84
CA VAL A 40 -4.95 -14.83 -1.50
C VAL A 40 -4.61 -16.33 -1.48
N GLY A 41 -3.63 -16.70 -0.67
CA GLY A 41 -3.19 -18.09 -0.53
C GLY A 41 -2.40 -18.37 0.76
N PRO A 42 -1.99 -19.63 0.97
CA PRO A 42 -1.32 -20.09 2.18
C PRO A 42 0.16 -19.70 2.30
N ALA A 43 0.74 -19.11 1.25
CA ALA A 43 2.16 -18.78 1.20
C ALA A 43 2.43 -17.53 0.36
N PRO A 44 3.58 -16.84 0.54
CA PRO A 44 4.05 -15.81 -0.36
C PRO A 44 4.05 -16.28 -1.82
N GLY A 45 3.43 -15.53 -2.72
CA GLY A 45 3.30 -15.93 -4.14
C GLY A 45 2.03 -16.68 -4.48
N ASP A 46 1.34 -17.26 -3.49
CA ASP A 46 0.21 -18.17 -3.71
C ASP A 46 -1.13 -17.42 -3.76
N ILE A 47 -1.95 -17.73 -4.76
CA ILE A 47 -3.30 -17.19 -4.98
C ILE A 47 -4.36 -18.29 -5.14
N GLY A 48 -4.08 -19.47 -4.60
CA GLY A 48 -4.83 -20.71 -4.80
C GLY A 48 -6.09 -20.86 -3.95
N TRP A 49 -6.26 -20.07 -2.88
CA TRP A 49 -7.52 -20.04 -2.13
C TRP A 49 -8.57 -19.22 -2.87
N TRP A 50 -8.18 -18.05 -3.38
CA TRP A 50 -9.01 -17.23 -4.23
C TRP A 50 -8.15 -16.26 -5.05
N ASN A 51 -8.56 -16.00 -6.29
CA ASN A 51 -7.97 -14.95 -7.13
C ASN A 51 -9.04 -14.29 -8.00
N CYS A 52 -8.80 -13.03 -8.35
CA CYS A 52 -9.65 -12.28 -9.25
C CYS A 52 -9.29 -12.63 -10.70
N ASP A 53 -10.13 -13.41 -11.37
CA ASP A 53 -10.00 -13.72 -12.80
C ASP A 53 -10.41 -12.54 -13.69
N ALA A 54 -10.37 -12.72 -15.02
CA ALA A 54 -10.72 -11.65 -15.97
C ALA A 54 -12.17 -11.15 -15.84
N ALA A 55 -13.11 -12.02 -15.45
CA ALA A 55 -14.50 -11.63 -15.23
C ALA A 55 -14.64 -10.80 -13.94
N CYS A 56 -13.95 -11.21 -12.89
CA CYS A 56 -13.82 -10.45 -11.64
C CYS A 56 -13.20 -9.06 -11.89
N VAL A 57 -12.12 -8.96 -12.69
CA VAL A 57 -11.51 -7.67 -13.06
C VAL A 57 -12.53 -6.74 -13.70
N THR A 58 -13.29 -7.27 -14.67
CA THR A 58 -14.34 -6.49 -15.38
C THR A 58 -15.46 -6.07 -14.43
N GLY A 59 -15.89 -6.95 -13.53
CA GLY A 59 -16.94 -6.66 -12.54
C GLY A 59 -16.52 -5.65 -11.46
N ARG A 60 -15.21 -5.44 -11.29
CA ARG A 60 -14.61 -4.54 -10.29
C ARG A 60 -13.92 -3.34 -10.95
N ALA A 61 -14.44 -2.84 -12.06
CA ALA A 61 -13.77 -1.76 -12.81
C ALA A 61 -13.40 -0.54 -11.95
N CYS A 62 -14.28 -0.11 -11.04
CA CYS A 62 -14.06 0.97 -10.06
C CYS A 62 -12.95 0.71 -9.02
N TYR A 63 -12.49 -0.53 -8.90
CA TYR A 63 -11.35 -0.88 -8.05
C TYR A 63 -10.05 -0.87 -8.83
N TYR A 64 -10.13 -1.19 -10.12
CA TYR A 64 -8.97 -1.23 -10.97
C TYR A 64 -8.56 0.15 -11.46
N ASP A 65 -9.42 1.18 -11.39
CA ASP A 65 -9.06 2.58 -11.62
C ASP A 65 -8.68 3.35 -10.34
N ASP A 66 -8.72 2.70 -9.16
CA ASP A 66 -8.21 3.27 -7.92
C ASP A 66 -6.70 3.50 -7.99
N GLU A 67 -6.27 4.67 -7.52
CA GLU A 67 -4.88 5.11 -7.56
C GLU A 67 -4.23 5.10 -6.16
N TYR A 68 -2.99 4.61 -6.10
CA TYR A 68 -2.08 4.66 -4.96
C TYR A 68 -0.94 5.61 -5.28
N VAL A 69 -0.98 6.82 -4.70
CA VAL A 69 -0.03 7.89 -5.00
C VAL A 69 1.07 7.93 -3.94
N PHE A 70 2.31 7.67 -4.37
CA PHE A 70 3.51 7.82 -3.55
C PHE A 70 4.21 9.14 -3.88
N GLY A 71 4.03 10.15 -3.03
CA GLY A 71 4.62 11.46 -3.21
C GLY A 71 6.15 11.47 -3.08
N ALA A 72 6.82 12.38 -3.78
CA ALA A 72 8.27 12.57 -3.67
C ALA A 72 8.71 13.13 -2.30
N ASP A 73 7.76 13.71 -1.56
CA ASP A 73 7.91 14.24 -0.21
C ASP A 73 7.69 13.18 0.90
N GLY A 74 7.31 11.95 0.52
CA GLY A 74 6.97 10.87 1.45
C GLY A 74 5.48 10.81 1.82
N SER A 75 4.63 11.65 1.23
CA SER A 75 3.17 11.53 1.36
C SER A 75 2.65 10.28 0.65
N PHE A 76 1.54 9.73 1.15
CA PHE A 76 0.80 8.65 0.53
C PHE A 76 -0.69 9.02 0.42
N SER A 77 -1.36 8.62 -0.66
CA SER A 77 -2.80 8.83 -0.82
C SER A 77 -3.45 7.70 -1.59
N ASN A 78 -4.62 7.28 -1.14
CA ASN A 78 -5.58 6.52 -1.92
C ASN A 78 -6.49 7.52 -2.66
N VAL A 79 -6.49 7.49 -3.99
CA VAL A 79 -7.35 8.34 -4.82
C VAL A 79 -8.36 7.44 -5.51
N LEU A 80 -9.60 7.47 -5.02
CA LEU A 80 -10.63 6.46 -5.31
C LEU A 80 -11.73 6.94 -6.27
N GLY A 81 -11.57 8.13 -6.86
CA GLY A 81 -12.60 8.75 -7.68
C GLY A 81 -13.94 8.95 -6.96
N SER A 82 -15.05 8.76 -7.69
CA SER A 82 -16.40 8.83 -7.13
C SER A 82 -16.89 7.49 -6.57
N ASP A 83 -16.36 6.38 -7.10
CA ASP A 83 -16.76 5.02 -6.77
C ASP A 83 -15.53 4.14 -6.63
N THR A 84 -15.53 3.25 -5.64
CA THR A 84 -14.56 2.16 -5.44
C THR A 84 -15.31 0.87 -5.10
N TRP A 85 -14.62 -0.27 -4.98
CA TRP A 85 -15.25 -1.53 -4.59
C TRP A 85 -15.52 -1.58 -3.09
N ILE A 86 -16.80 -1.59 -2.71
CA ILE A 86 -17.24 -1.64 -1.32
C ILE A 86 -17.69 -3.06 -0.96
N GLU A 87 -16.88 -3.72 -0.13
CA GLU A 87 -17.19 -5.06 0.37
C GLU A 87 -18.31 -5.01 1.43
N GLY A 88 -18.99 -6.14 1.64
CA GLY A 88 -20.09 -6.25 2.61
C GLY A 88 -19.72 -5.82 4.04
N TRP A 89 -18.47 -6.04 4.46
CA TRP A 89 -18.00 -5.65 5.79
C TRP A 89 -17.89 -4.12 5.98
N GLN A 90 -17.79 -3.36 4.89
CA GLN A 90 -17.85 -1.89 4.90
C GLN A 90 -19.29 -1.35 4.91
N GLY A 91 -20.30 -2.24 4.91
CA GLY A 91 -21.71 -1.87 4.75
C GLY A 91 -22.17 -1.77 3.29
N GLY A 92 -21.34 -2.22 2.34
CA GLY A 92 -21.70 -2.34 0.93
C GLY A 92 -22.37 -3.67 0.58
N SER A 93 -22.40 -3.98 -0.71
CA SER A 93 -23.01 -5.20 -1.25
C SER A 93 -22.07 -5.94 -2.20
N ASP A 94 -20.75 -5.80 -2.01
CA ASP A 94 -19.72 -6.31 -2.91
C ASP A 94 -19.96 -5.76 -4.34
N ALA A 95 -19.91 -4.43 -4.45
CA ALA A 95 -20.18 -3.68 -5.67
C ALA A 95 -19.45 -2.33 -5.67
N CYS A 96 -19.38 -1.70 -6.85
CA CYS A 96 -18.92 -0.32 -6.96
C CYS A 96 -19.88 0.64 -6.24
N GLY A 97 -19.33 1.59 -5.50
CA GLY A 97 -20.08 2.67 -4.86
C GLY A 97 -19.17 3.67 -4.15
N ALA A 98 -19.79 4.70 -3.56
CA ALA A 98 -19.07 5.78 -2.91
C ALA A 98 -18.11 5.27 -1.81
N PRO A 99 -16.86 5.78 -1.77
CA PRO A 99 -15.88 5.40 -0.76
C PRO A 99 -16.39 5.57 0.68
N VAL A 100 -16.05 4.62 1.56
CA VAL A 100 -16.56 4.55 2.94
C VAL A 100 -15.45 4.80 3.95
N ALA A 101 -15.64 5.80 4.82
CA ALA A 101 -14.73 6.13 5.91
C ALA A 101 -14.49 4.93 6.85
N PRO A 102 -13.25 4.72 7.35
CA PRO A 102 -12.07 5.57 7.16
C PRO A 102 -11.27 5.29 5.87
N TYR A 103 -11.73 4.40 4.99
CA TYR A 103 -11.00 3.94 3.79
C TYR A 103 -11.38 4.74 2.54
N ASP A 104 -11.83 5.98 2.71
CA ASP A 104 -12.44 6.83 1.69
C ASP A 104 -11.45 7.75 0.95
N GLY A 105 -10.15 7.52 1.14
CA GLY A 105 -9.09 8.35 0.54
C GLY A 105 -8.84 9.68 1.25
N THR A 106 -9.54 9.97 2.36
CA THR A 106 -9.34 11.22 3.12
C THR A 106 -8.19 11.16 4.14
N ALA A 107 -7.60 9.98 4.32
CA ALA A 107 -6.53 9.76 5.28
C ALA A 107 -5.29 10.63 4.96
N VAL A 108 -4.80 11.37 5.96
CA VAL A 108 -3.49 12.02 5.88
C VAL A 108 -2.44 10.95 6.15
N ALA A 109 -1.80 10.47 5.09
CA ALA A 109 -0.88 9.34 5.16
C ALA A 109 0.52 9.66 4.63
N THR A 110 1.48 8.86 5.07
CA THR A 110 2.87 8.89 4.63
C THR A 110 3.36 7.48 4.34
N TYR A 111 4.46 7.35 3.60
CA TYR A 111 5.13 6.07 3.40
C TYR A 111 6.63 6.16 3.67
N THR A 112 7.17 5.02 4.10
CA THR A 112 8.62 4.79 4.19
C THR A 112 8.94 3.51 3.43
N TYR A 113 9.88 3.57 2.49
CA TYR A 113 10.37 2.40 1.77
C TYR A 113 11.75 2.00 2.30
N ASP A 114 11.88 0.74 2.73
CA ASP A 114 13.15 0.12 3.10
C ASP A 114 13.61 -0.81 1.97
N ALA A 115 14.57 -0.33 1.18
CA ALA A 115 15.12 -1.08 0.06
C ALA A 115 15.93 -2.31 0.49
N GLY A 116 16.49 -2.31 1.70
CA GLY A 116 17.27 -3.43 2.22
C GLY A 116 16.36 -4.57 2.68
N ALA A 117 15.22 -4.24 3.28
CA ALA A 117 14.20 -5.21 3.68
C ALA A 117 13.24 -5.58 2.54
N GLY A 118 13.14 -4.76 1.49
CA GLY A 118 12.15 -4.92 0.44
C GLY A 118 10.72 -4.65 0.96
N THR A 119 10.55 -3.69 1.85
CA THR A 119 9.26 -3.39 2.48
C THR A 119 8.86 -1.94 2.32
N VAL A 120 7.55 -1.69 2.31
CA VAL A 120 6.98 -0.34 2.42
C VAL A 120 6.02 -0.29 3.60
N THR A 121 6.16 0.72 4.44
CA THR A 121 5.25 0.98 5.55
C THR A 121 4.43 2.22 5.25
N ILE A 122 3.11 2.07 5.21
CA ILE A 122 2.13 3.16 5.12
C ILE A 122 1.70 3.54 6.54
N ASN A 123 1.76 4.82 6.87
CA ASN A 123 1.29 5.36 8.15
C ASN A 123 0.13 6.31 7.92
N GLY A 124 -1.00 6.06 8.58
CA GLY A 124 -2.25 6.80 8.43
C GLY A 124 -3.45 5.87 8.53
N THR A 125 -4.32 6.09 9.52
CA THR A 125 -5.52 5.28 9.71
C THR A 125 -6.42 5.38 8.47
N GLY A 126 -6.76 4.25 7.88
CA GLY A 126 -7.59 4.17 6.68
C GLY A 126 -6.83 4.14 5.36
N ALA A 127 -5.51 4.37 5.37
CA ALA A 127 -4.66 4.23 4.18
C ALA A 127 -4.19 2.78 3.98
N TYR A 128 -4.12 2.34 2.72
CA TYR A 128 -3.80 0.94 2.38
C TYR A 128 -3.24 0.81 0.95
N ILE A 129 -2.64 -0.34 0.65
CA ILE A 129 -2.30 -0.78 -0.72
C ILE A 129 -3.09 -2.06 -1.03
N GLY A 130 -3.67 -2.15 -2.22
CA GLY A 130 -4.44 -3.32 -2.63
C GLY A 130 -5.85 -3.28 -2.08
N LEU A 131 -6.12 -3.89 -0.92
CA LEU A 131 -7.46 -3.88 -0.30
C LEU A 131 -7.41 -3.27 1.10
N PRO A 132 -8.46 -2.54 1.53
CA PRO A 132 -8.53 -2.01 2.89
C PRO A 132 -8.64 -3.10 3.96
N LYS A 133 -9.15 -4.28 3.58
CA LYS A 133 -9.43 -5.40 4.48
C LYS A 133 -8.20 -6.01 5.16
N ALA A 134 -7.11 -6.21 4.41
CA ALA A 134 -5.94 -6.96 4.86
C ALA A 134 -4.93 -6.07 5.59
N ASN A 135 -4.59 -6.40 6.85
CA ASN A 135 -3.56 -5.70 7.61
C ASN A 135 -2.67 -6.68 8.40
N ASN A 136 -1.58 -6.19 9.00
CA ASN A 136 -0.59 -7.05 9.65
C ASN A 136 -1.08 -7.80 10.91
N GLN A 137 -2.29 -7.54 11.39
CA GLN A 137 -2.90 -8.27 12.51
C GLN A 137 -3.95 -9.28 12.05
N GLY A 138 -4.42 -9.21 10.79
CA GLY A 138 -5.49 -10.04 10.26
C GLY A 138 -6.33 -9.32 9.21
N GLU A 139 -7.53 -9.86 8.97
CA GLU A 139 -8.52 -9.25 8.07
C GLU A 139 -9.61 -8.52 8.87
N LEU A 140 -9.93 -7.31 8.45
CA LEU A 140 -11.07 -6.56 8.95
C LEU A 140 -12.39 -7.27 8.60
N PRO A 141 -13.44 -7.14 9.45
CA PRO A 141 -13.50 -6.33 10.67
C PRO A 141 -13.06 -7.10 11.94
N ASN A 142 -12.42 -8.27 11.79
CA ASN A 142 -12.09 -9.15 12.92
C ASN A 142 -10.87 -8.69 13.73
N VAL A 143 -10.24 -7.60 13.31
CA VAL A 143 -9.08 -6.97 13.96
C VAL A 143 -9.29 -5.47 14.07
N ALA A 144 -8.45 -4.78 14.84
CA ALA A 144 -8.54 -3.32 14.94
C ALA A 144 -8.17 -2.64 13.61
N VAL A 145 -8.79 -1.48 13.35
CA VAL A 145 -8.37 -0.62 12.24
C VAL A 145 -6.91 -0.17 12.49
N PRO A 146 -5.98 -0.48 11.58
CA PRO A 146 -4.57 -0.16 11.79
C PRO A 146 -4.33 1.34 11.60
N SER A 147 -3.37 1.89 12.35
CA SER A 147 -2.78 3.21 12.09
C SER A 147 -1.54 3.14 11.19
N SER A 148 -1.01 1.93 10.96
CA SER A 148 0.16 1.67 10.14
C SER A 148 0.08 0.24 9.56
N ILE A 149 0.46 0.08 8.29
CA ILE A 149 0.48 -1.20 7.60
C ILE A 149 1.82 -1.34 6.86
N THR A 150 2.49 -2.48 7.02
CA THR A 150 3.72 -2.83 6.30
C THR A 150 3.46 -3.93 5.28
N TYR A 151 3.94 -3.71 4.06
CA TYR A 151 3.86 -4.64 2.95
C TYR A 151 5.27 -5.03 2.51
N ASN A 152 5.42 -6.25 1.99
CA ASN A 152 6.59 -6.62 1.20
C ASN A 152 6.38 -6.17 -0.24
N VAL A 153 7.43 -5.65 -0.89
CA VAL A 153 7.39 -5.15 -2.25
C VAL A 153 8.55 -5.69 -3.06
N THR A 154 8.23 -6.32 -4.19
CA THR A 154 9.21 -6.78 -5.19
C THR A 154 8.99 -6.03 -6.49
N PHE A 155 10.04 -5.39 -7.01
CA PHE A 155 10.03 -4.78 -8.34
C PHE A 155 10.20 -5.88 -9.39
N ILE A 156 9.21 -6.02 -10.26
CA ILE A 156 9.29 -6.88 -11.45
C ILE A 156 10.03 -6.13 -12.55
N ASP A 157 9.70 -4.85 -12.72
CA ASP A 157 10.41 -3.88 -13.56
C ASP A 157 10.21 -2.46 -12.99
N SER A 158 10.56 -1.40 -13.75
CA SER A 158 10.44 -0.01 -13.29
C SER A 158 9.00 0.49 -13.10
N ASN A 159 8.04 -0.17 -13.74
CA ASN A 159 6.63 0.20 -13.80
C ASN A 159 5.70 -0.91 -13.29
N THR A 160 6.24 -2.03 -12.78
CA THR A 160 5.45 -3.15 -12.27
C THR A 160 6.01 -3.64 -10.95
N ILE A 161 5.16 -3.72 -9.92
CA ILE A 161 5.51 -4.25 -8.60
C ILE A 161 4.56 -5.36 -8.17
N SER A 162 5.09 -6.32 -7.43
CA SER A 162 4.33 -7.25 -6.61
C SER A 162 4.35 -6.77 -5.18
N VAL A 163 3.18 -6.59 -4.58
CA VAL A 163 2.98 -6.18 -3.20
C VAL A 163 2.30 -7.34 -2.46
N MET A 164 2.80 -7.64 -1.26
CA MET A 164 2.30 -8.73 -0.43
C MET A 164 2.09 -8.27 1.01
N ILE A 165 1.05 -8.80 1.64
CA ILE A 165 0.86 -8.71 3.09
C ILE A 165 0.45 -10.06 3.67
N GLU A 166 1.05 -10.42 4.82
CA GLU A 166 0.54 -11.50 5.66
C GLU A 166 -0.53 -10.95 6.60
N ALA A 167 -1.78 -11.34 6.35
CA ALA A 167 -2.97 -10.90 7.10
C ALA A 167 -3.35 -11.94 8.15
N GLY A 168 -2.46 -12.14 9.11
CA GLY A 168 -2.54 -13.24 10.07
C GLY A 168 -1.77 -14.47 9.59
N ALA A 169 -1.40 -15.34 10.54
CA ALA A 169 -0.48 -16.44 10.28
C ALA A 169 -0.97 -17.34 9.14
N GLY A 170 -0.18 -17.41 8.06
CA GLY A 170 -0.48 -18.28 6.92
C GLY A 170 -1.50 -17.74 5.93
N VAL A 171 -1.89 -16.46 6.01
CA VAL A 171 -2.84 -15.83 5.08
C VAL A 171 -2.11 -14.73 4.31
N PHE A 172 -1.83 -14.94 3.03
CA PHE A 172 -1.05 -14.01 2.23
C PHE A 172 -1.89 -13.40 1.12
N TRP A 173 -2.14 -12.10 1.21
CA TRP A 173 -2.75 -11.33 0.13
C TRP A 173 -1.67 -10.80 -0.81
N GLN A 174 -1.98 -10.87 -2.10
CA GLN A 174 -1.09 -10.59 -3.21
C GLN A 174 -1.73 -9.56 -4.13
N TYR A 175 -0.97 -8.52 -4.47
CA TYR A 175 -1.39 -7.44 -5.36
C TYR A 175 -0.29 -7.17 -6.40
N LYS A 176 -0.65 -7.19 -7.67
CA LYS A 176 0.21 -6.71 -8.76
C LYS A 176 -0.22 -5.32 -9.14
N LEU A 177 0.68 -4.34 -8.98
CA LEU A 177 0.42 -2.95 -9.32
C LEU A 177 1.27 -2.55 -10.53
N ILE A 178 0.70 -1.69 -11.36
CA ILE A 178 1.38 -1.03 -12.47
C ILE A 178 1.41 0.49 -12.25
N LYS A 179 2.49 1.11 -12.70
CA LYS A 179 2.68 2.55 -12.68
C LYS A 179 1.98 3.19 -13.89
N ILE A 180 1.35 4.35 -13.68
CA ILE A 180 0.69 5.15 -14.73
C ILE A 180 1.34 6.50 -14.98
#